data_AF-A0A160FDT4-F1
#
_entry.id   AF-A0A160FDT4-F1
#
_cell.length_a   1.000
_cell.length_b   1.000
_cell.length_c   1.000
_cell.angle_alpha   90.00
_cell.angle_beta   90.00
_cell.angle_gamma   90.00
#
_symmetry.space_group_name_H-M   'P 1'
#
loop_
_entity.id
_entity.type
_entity.pdbx_description
1 polymer ?
#
loop_
_entity_poly.entity_id
_entity_poly.type
_entity_poly.pdbx_seq_one_letter_code
_entity_poly.pdbx_strand_id
1 'polypeptide(L)'
;MPRTVITFDELEANLLKARMEELFRQAYEKGVEDGMKRFSYPPVLTNKHIAEILQIAMPTVIKVTSNPTFPRLINIKARYPRDAVFQWIENNTEYLRKVIK
;
A
#
# COMPACT_ATOMS: atom_id res chain seq x y z
N MET A 1 -40.50 -14.01 -29.44
CA MET A 1 -39.33 -13.96 -28.54
C MET A 1 -39.46 -15.10 -27.55
N PRO A 2 -38.43 -15.95 -27.35
CA PRO A 2 -38.51 -17.01 -26.35
C PRO A 2 -38.62 -16.39 -24.95
N ARG A 3 -39.65 -16.77 -24.19
CA ARG A 3 -39.82 -16.40 -22.78
C ARG A 3 -38.96 -17.35 -21.96
N THR A 4 -37.89 -16.84 -21.36
CA THR A 4 -37.13 -17.59 -20.35
C THR A 4 -37.97 -17.65 -19.07
N VAL A 5 -38.51 -18.81 -18.75
CA VAL A 5 -39.19 -19.05 -17.47
C VAL A 5 -38.12 -19.51 -16.50
N ILE A 6 -37.70 -18.62 -15.60
CA ILE A 6 -36.74 -18.93 -14.54
C ILE A 6 -37.56 -19.25 -13.29
N THR A 7 -37.24 -20.36 -12.65
CA THR A 7 -37.89 -20.73 -11.39
C THR A 7 -37.39 -19.84 -10.24
N PHE A 8 -38.18 -19.71 -9.17
CA PHE A 8 -37.79 -18.89 -8.02
C PHE A 8 -36.48 -19.40 -7.38
N ASP A 9 -36.32 -20.72 -7.27
CA ASP A 9 -35.12 -21.36 -6.72
C ASP A 9 -33.87 -21.08 -7.58
N GLU A 10 -34.01 -21.09 -8.90
CA GLU A 10 -32.92 -20.70 -9.81
C GLU A 10 -32.54 -19.23 -9.68
N LEU A 11 -33.51 -18.35 -9.42
CA LEU A 11 -33.26 -16.93 -9.20
C LEU A 11 -32.49 -16.71 -7.89
N GLU A 12 -32.89 -17.37 -6.81
CA GLU A 12 -32.19 -17.31 -5.52
C GLU A 12 -30.77 -17.88 -5.61
N ALA A 13 -30.59 -19.03 -6.28
CA ALA A 13 -29.28 -19.63 -6.49
C ALA A 13 -28.35 -18.70 -7.29
N ASN A 14 -28.86 -18.07 -8.35
CA ASN A 14 -28.10 -17.13 -9.17
C ASN A 14 -27.73 -15.86 -8.40
N LEU A 15 -28.66 -15.33 -7.59
CA LEU A 15 -28.41 -14.16 -6.75
C LEU A 15 -27.35 -14.47 -5.69
N LEU A 16 -27.45 -15.62 -5.03
CA LEU A 16 -26.48 -16.08 -4.05
C LEU A 16 -25.09 -16.24 -4.67
N LYS A 17 -25.00 -16.89 -5.83
CA LYS A 17 -23.75 -17.06 -6.58
C LYS A 17 -23.10 -15.71 -6.89
N ALA A 18 -23.85 -14.76 -7.44
CA ALA A 18 -23.34 -13.43 -7.77
C ALA A 18 -22.82 -12.68 -6.53
N ARG A 19 -23.52 -12.79 -5.40
CA ARG A 19 -23.07 -12.20 -4.13
C ARG A 19 -21.81 -12.85 -3.59
N MET A 20 -21.67 -14.17 -3.71
CA MET A 20 -20.47 -14.88 -3.30
C MET A 20 -19.27 -14.54 -4.17
N GLU A 21 -19.44 -14.47 -5.50
CA GLU A 21 -18.39 -14.05 -6.43
C GLU A 21 -17.87 -12.65 -6.10
N GLU A 22 -18.78 -11.72 -5.77
CA GLU A 22 -18.43 -10.38 -5.32
C GLU A 22 -17.62 -10.38 -4.02
N LEU A 23 -18.07 -11.14 -3.01
CA LEU A 23 -17.35 -11.26 -1.73
C LEU A 23 -15.96 -11.85 -1.92
N PHE A 24 -15.81 -12.87 -2.76
CA PHE A 24 -14.52 -13.48 -3.04
C PHE A 24 -13.59 -12.52 -3.79
N ARG A 25 -14.11 -11.75 -4.75
CA ARG A 25 -13.32 -10.71 -5.43
C ARG A 25 -12.78 -9.69 -4.43
N GLN A 26 -13.65 -9.16 -3.55
CA GLN A 26 -13.24 -8.19 -2.53
C GLN A 26 -12.20 -8.77 -1.56
N ALA A 27 -12.38 -10.02 -1.13
CA ALA A 27 -11.42 -10.70 -0.26
C ALA A 27 -10.06 -10.90 -0.94
N TYR A 28 -10.06 -11.26 -2.23
CA TYR A 28 -8.84 -11.41 -3.03
C TYR A 28 -8.11 -10.09 -3.21
N GLU A 29 -8.81 -9.04 -3.66
CA GLU A 29 -8.24 -7.70 -3.86
C GLU A 29 -7.61 -7.17 -2.57
N LYS A 30 -8.34 -7.30 -1.45
CA LYS A 30 -7.82 -6.91 -0.14
C LYS A 30 -6.62 -7.75 0.29
N GLY A 31 -6.63 -9.06 0.01
CA GLY A 31 -5.50 -9.94 0.30
C GLY A 31 -4.25 -9.60 -0.51
N VAL A 32 -4.42 -9.23 -1.78
CA VAL A 32 -3.32 -8.76 -2.64
C VAL A 32 -2.80 -7.41 -2.15
N GLU A 33 -3.68 -6.47 -1.82
CA GLU A 33 -3.31 -5.16 -1.28
C GLU A 33 -2.56 -5.29 0.05
N ASP A 34 -3.07 -6.09 0.98
CA ASP A 34 -2.43 -6.39 2.25
C ASP A 34 -1.08 -7.09 2.04
N GLY A 35 -0.99 -8.00 1.06
CA GLY A 35 0.23 -8.70 0.69
C GLY A 35 1.30 -7.76 0.15
N MET A 36 0.94 -6.90 -0.79
CA MET A 36 1.82 -5.86 -1.34
C MET A 36 2.28 -4.88 -0.25
N LYS A 37 1.40 -4.49 0.67
CA LYS A 37 1.74 -3.58 1.77
C LYS A 37 2.61 -4.25 2.84
N ARG A 38 2.36 -5.52 3.19
CA ARG A 38 3.05 -6.21 4.29
C ARG A 38 4.37 -6.86 3.91
N PHE A 39 4.53 -7.37 2.68
CA PHE A 39 5.66 -8.23 2.31
C PHE A 39 6.72 -7.59 1.40
N SER A 40 6.49 -6.40 0.85
CA SER A 40 7.44 -5.80 -0.10
C SER A 40 8.72 -5.28 0.55
N TYR A 41 8.65 -4.83 1.80
CA TYR A 41 9.78 -4.19 2.47
C TYR A 41 9.97 -4.71 3.90
N PRO A 42 11.22 -4.85 4.38
CA PRO A 42 11.48 -5.27 5.75
C PRO A 42 10.94 -4.25 6.78
N PRO A 43 10.66 -4.67 8.02
CA PRO A 43 10.16 -3.78 9.08
C PRO A 43 11.07 -2.58 9.37
N VAL A 44 12.35 -2.70 9.05
CA VAL A 44 13.34 -1.64 9.16
C VAL A 44 13.93 -1.34 7.79
N LEU A 45 13.72 -0.12 7.32
CA LEU A 45 14.18 0.37 6.04
C LEU A 45 15.61 0.90 6.10
N THR A 46 16.28 0.85 4.96
CA THR A 46 17.60 1.44 4.73
C THR A 46 17.49 2.60 3.74
N ASN A 47 18.54 3.41 3.58
CA ASN A 47 18.57 4.46 2.55
C ASN A 47 18.29 3.91 1.13
N LYS A 48 18.68 2.67 0.82
CA LYS A 48 18.38 2.03 -0.47
C LYS A 48 16.88 1.82 -0.65
N HIS A 49 16.21 1.32 0.38
CA HIS A 49 14.75 1.16 0.33
C HIS A 49 14.04 2.51 0.21
N ILE A 50 14.52 3.57 0.87
CA ILE A 50 13.94 4.91 0.70
C ILE A 50 14.11 5.42 -0.73
N ALA A 51 15.28 5.19 -1.34
CA ALA A 51 15.54 5.53 -2.74
C ALA A 51 14.56 4.81 -3.67
N GLU A 52 14.32 3.52 -3.44
CA GLU A 52 13.39 2.69 -4.22
C GLU A 52 11.93 3.10 -4.00
N ILE A 53 11.51 3.33 -2.75
CA ILE A 53 10.13 3.71 -2.42
C ILE A 53 9.76 5.05 -3.04
N LEU A 54 10.66 6.04 -2.97
CA LEU A 54 10.41 7.39 -3.48
C LEU A 54 10.86 7.59 -4.93
N GLN A 55 11.51 6.58 -5.54
CA GLN A 55 12.11 6.66 -6.88
C GLN A 55 13.05 7.86 -7.04
N ILE A 56 13.94 8.06 -6.06
CA ILE A 56 14.87 9.21 -6.02
C ILE A 56 16.33 8.78 -5.94
N ALA A 57 17.22 9.66 -6.38
CA ALA A 57 18.66 9.46 -6.25
C ALA A 57 19.12 9.52 -4.78
N MET A 58 20.17 8.76 -4.44
CA MET A 58 20.74 8.69 -3.10
C MET A 58 21.08 10.05 -2.44
N PRO A 59 21.60 11.08 -3.16
CA PRO A 59 21.83 12.39 -2.57
C PRO A 59 20.54 13.06 -2.08
N THR A 60 19.43 12.86 -2.80
CA THR A 60 18.11 13.38 -2.43
C THR A 60 17.54 12.62 -1.24
N VAL A 61 17.80 11.31 -1.12
CA VAL A 61 17.45 10.54 0.08
C VAL A 61 18.05 11.17 1.33
N ILE A 62 19.32 11.56 1.30
CA ILE A 62 19.99 12.19 2.45
C ILE A 62 19.30 13.50 2.82
N LYS A 63 18.86 14.31 1.84
CA LYS A 63 18.11 15.55 2.11
C LYS A 63 16.78 15.26 2.81
N VAL A 64 16.04 14.26 2.34
CA VAL A 64 14.75 13.85 2.92
C VAL A 64 14.93 13.31 4.35
N THR A 65 15.87 12.38 4.55
CA THR A 65 16.10 11.74 5.86
C THR A 65 16.77 12.66 6.88
N SER A 66 17.36 13.77 6.42
CA SER A 66 17.88 14.84 7.30
C SER A 66 16.79 15.74 7.87
N ASN A 67 15.53 15.62 7.40
CA ASN A 67 14.42 16.34 8.01
C ASN A 67 14.27 15.93 9.49
N PRO A 68 14.22 16.88 10.44
CA PRO A 68 14.13 16.57 11.87
C PRO A 68 12.91 15.70 12.24
N THR A 69 11.82 15.82 11.48
CA THR A 69 10.57 15.09 11.68
C THR A 69 10.57 13.70 11.05
N PHE A 70 11.59 13.37 10.24
CA PHE A 70 11.66 12.09 9.56
C PHE A 70 11.84 10.95 10.58
N PRO A 71 11.04 9.87 10.50
CA PRO A 71 11.07 8.79 11.48
C PRO A 71 12.37 8.00 11.38
N ARG A 72 13.11 7.94 12.48
CA ARG A 72 14.42 7.27 12.59
C ARG A 72 14.54 6.52 13.90
N LEU A 73 15.25 5.40 13.88
CA LEU A 73 15.64 4.71 15.11
C LEU A 73 16.76 5.49 15.80
N ILE A 74 16.60 5.76 17.11
CA ILE A 74 17.52 6.60 17.88
C ILE A 74 18.90 5.92 18.03
N ASN A 75 18.90 4.61 18.20
CA ASN A 75 20.12 3.85 18.53
C ASN A 75 20.86 3.30 17.30
N ILE A 76 20.26 3.35 16.11
CA ILE A 76 20.82 2.74 14.91
C ILE A 76 20.81 3.74 13.76
N LYS A 77 22.00 4.13 13.30
CA LYS A 77 22.15 5.10 12.21
C LYS A 77 21.57 4.56 10.90
N ALA A 78 20.93 5.44 10.13
CA ALA A 78 20.37 5.16 8.80
C ALA A 78 19.45 3.93 8.76
N ARG A 79 18.60 3.79 9.79
CA ARG A 79 17.57 2.77 9.90
C ARG A 79 16.24 3.41 10.29
N TYR A 80 15.20 3.06 9.54
CA TYR A 80 13.92 3.75 9.61
C TYR A 80 12.79 2.74 9.80
N PRO A 81 11.91 2.92 10.79
CA PRO A 81 10.77 2.03 10.98
C PRO A 81 9.81 2.17 9.79
N ARG A 82 9.56 1.06 9.09
CA ARG A 82 8.82 1.01 7.82
C ARG A 82 7.47 1.72 7.89
N ASP A 83 6.65 1.32 8.84
CA ASP A 83 5.26 1.77 8.92
C ASP A 83 5.20 3.28 9.25
N ALA A 84 6.11 3.76 10.09
CA ALA A 84 6.22 5.19 10.39
C ALA A 84 6.72 6.00 9.19
N VAL A 85 7.64 5.45 8.37
CA VAL A 85 8.10 6.10 7.13
C VAL A 85 6.94 6.27 6.16
N PHE A 86 6.14 5.23 5.93
CA PHE A 86 4.98 5.32 5.04
C PHE A 86 3.97 6.37 5.52
N GLN A 87 3.63 6.34 6.82
CA GLN A 87 2.75 7.35 7.41
C GLN A 87 3.32 8.77 7.29
N TRP A 88 4.63 8.93 7.46
CA TRP A 88 5.28 10.23 7.31
C TRP A 88 5.24 10.72 5.86
N ILE A 89 5.44 9.83 4.87
CA ILE A 89 5.36 10.18 3.45
C ILE A 89 3.98 10.73 3.10
N GLU A 90 2.91 10.04 3.53
CA GLU A 90 1.53 10.48 3.30
C GLU A 90 1.28 11.89 3.86
N ASN A 91 1.70 12.12 5.11
CA ASN A 91 1.51 13.40 5.80
C ASN A 91 2.39 14.55 5.29
N ASN A 92 3.49 14.25 4.59
CA ASN A 92 4.48 15.25 4.17
C ASN A 92 4.59 15.39 2.64
N THR A 93 3.52 15.03 1.92
CA THR A 93 3.46 15.07 0.45
C THR A 93 3.90 16.44 -0.13
N GLU A 94 3.45 17.56 0.46
CA GLU A 94 3.83 18.91 0.01
C GLU A 94 5.31 19.23 0.24
N TYR A 95 5.92 18.71 1.31
CA TYR A 95 7.35 18.84 1.54
C TYR A 95 8.13 18.04 0.48
N LEU A 96 7.73 16.79 0.23
CA LEU A 96 8.38 15.92 -0.75
C LEU A 96 8.35 16.54 -2.16
N ARG A 97 7.24 17.17 -2.58
CA ARG A 97 7.15 17.90 -3.85
C ARG A 97 8.21 19.00 -4.00
N LYS A 98 8.58 19.67 -2.92
CA LYS A 98 9.60 20.73 -2.93
C LYS A 98 11.02 20.19 -2.97
N VAL A 99 11.26 19.05 -2.33
CA VAL A 99 12.60 18.47 -2.14
C VAL A 99 13.03 17.54 -3.27
N ILE A 100 12.08 16.87 -3.92
CA ILE A 100 12.32 15.90 -5.02
C ILE A 100 12.42 16.57 -6.41
N LYS A 101 12.43 17.91 -6.46
CA LYS A 101 12.58 18.68 -7.70
C LYS A 101 13.86 18.39 -8.47
#